data_AF-B9A6N2-F1
#
_entry.id   AF-B9A6N2-F1
#
_cell.length_a   1.000
_cell.length_b   1.000
_cell.length_c   1.000
_cell.angle_alpha   90.00
_cell.angle_beta   90.00
_cell.angle_gamma   90.00
#
_symmetry.space_group_name_H-M   'P 1'
#
loop_
_entity.id
_entity.type
_entity.pdbx_description
1 polymer ?
#
loop_
_entity_poly.entity_id
_entity_poly.type
_entity_poly.pdbx_seq_one_letter_code
_entity_poly.pdbx_strand_id
1 'polypeptide(L)' 'FGRIGRLVARVALLRDDVELVAVNDPFITTDYMTYMFKYDSVHGQWKHRDIR' A
#
# COMPACT_ATOMS: atom_id res chain seq x y z
N PHE A 1 7.75 -0.80 -4.74
CA PHE A 1 6.31 -0.58 -4.52
C PHE A 1 5.58 -0.11 -5.79
N GLY A 2 5.68 -0.91 -6.86
CA GLY A 2 4.94 -0.69 -8.12
C GLY A 2 3.48 -1.14 -8.04
N ARG A 3 2.82 -1.23 -9.19
CA ARG A 3 1.39 -1.56 -9.31
C ARG A 3 1.00 -2.85 -8.56
N ILE A 4 1.67 -3.97 -8.84
CA ILE A 4 1.37 -5.26 -8.20
C ILE A 4 1.66 -5.22 -6.70
N GLY A 5 2.82 -4.69 -6.29
CA GLY A 5 3.18 -4.61 -4.88
C GLY A 5 2.16 -3.83 -4.04
N ARG A 6 1.60 -2.74 -4.57
CA ARG A 6 0.54 -1.98 -3.89
C ARG A 6 -0.76 -2.77 -3.77
N LEU A 7 -1.14 -3.50 -4.82
CA LEU A 7 -2.36 -4.33 -4.79
C LEU A 7 -2.22 -5.50 -3.82
N VAL A 8 -1.06 -6.17 -3.80
CA VAL A 8 -0.76 -7.22 -2.82
C VAL A 8 -0.83 -6.66 -1.41
N ALA A 9 -0.21 -5.51 -1.14
CA ALA A 9 -0.27 -4.85 0.16
C ALA A 9 -1.71 -4.48 0.57
N ARG A 10 -2.53 -3.98 -0.36
CA ARG A 10 -3.97 -3.70 -0.10
C ARG A 10 -4.73 -4.95 0.31
N VAL A 11 -4.51 -6.08 -0.36
CA VAL A 11 -5.17 -7.34 -0.01
C VAL A 11 -4.63 -7.91 1.30
N ALA A 12 -3.32 -7.88 1.51
CA ALA A 12 -2.69 -8.36 2.74
C ALA A 12 -3.21 -7.63 3.98
N LEU A 13 -3.37 -6.30 3.91
CA LEU A 13 -3.90 -5.49 5.02
C LEU A 13 -5.38 -5.73 5.35
N LEU A 14 -6.11 -6.47 4.51
CA LEU A 14 -7.50 -6.84 4.73
C LEU A 14 -7.67 -8.29 5.22
N ARG A 15 -6.55 -8.99 5.39
CA ARG A 15 -6.52 -10.38 5.80
C ARG A 15 -5.99 -10.49 7.23
N ASP A 16 -6.65 -11.32 8.03
CA ASP A 16 -6.25 -11.54 9.43
C ASP A 16 -5.16 -12.62 9.56
N ASP A 17 -4.85 -13.33 8.47
CA ASP A 17 -3.86 -14.42 8.42
C ASP A 17 -2.49 -14.01 7.84
N VAL A 18 -2.32 -12.73 7.47
CA VAL A 18 -1.09 -12.21 6.87
C VAL A 18 -0.72 -10.88 7.51
N GLU A 19 0.55 -10.72 7.87
CA GLU A 19 1.11 -9.47 8.37
C GLU A 19 2.10 -8.87 7.37
N LEU A 20 1.86 -7.63 6.93
CA LEU A 20 2.79 -6.87 6.10
C LEU A 20 3.78 -6.11 6.99
N VAL A 21 4.96 -6.68 7.20
CA VAL A 21 5.97 -6.15 8.13
C VAL A 21 6.90 -5.09 7.54
N ALA A 22 7.16 -5.16 6.23
CA ALA A 22 8.08 -4.25 5.56
C ALA A 22 7.81 -4.14 4.06
N VAL A 23 8.18 -3.00 3.48
CA VAL A 23 8.20 -2.75 2.04
C VAL A 23 9.50 -2.03 1.71
N ASN A 24 10.15 -2.43 0.61
CA ASN A 24 11.34 -1.77 0.10
C ASN A 24 11.08 -1.23 -1.32
N ASP A 25 11.47 0.01 -1.58
CA ASP A 25 11.59 0.59 -2.92
C ASP A 25 12.70 1.66 -2.90
N PRO A 26 13.84 1.43 -3.56
CA PRO A 26 14.96 2.37 -3.52
C PRO A 26 14.73 3.63 -4.36
N PHE A 27 13.68 3.67 -5.19
CA PHE A 27 13.42 4.77 -6.12
C PHE A 27 12.33 5.73 -5.63
N ILE A 28 11.71 5.43 -4.48
CA ILE A 28 10.55 6.17 -4.00
C ILE A 28 10.69 6.44 -2.50
N THR A 29 10.41 7.67 -2.08
CA THR A 29 10.36 8.05 -0.66
C THR A 29 9.12 7.48 0.02
N THR A 30 9.18 7.26 1.33
CA THR A 30 8.05 6.78 2.13
C THR A 30 6.80 7.65 1.96
N ASP A 31 6.93 8.98 1.99
CA ASP A 31 5.81 9.89 1.80
C ASP A 31 5.11 9.67 0.45
N TYR A 32 5.89 9.45 -0.62
CA TYR A 32 5.33 9.20 -1.94
C TYR A 32 4.73 7.79 -2.05
N MET A 33 5.32 6.79 -1.39
CA MET A 33 4.71 5.45 -1.28
C MET A 33 3.34 5.50 -0.59
N THR A 34 3.24 6.23 0.52
CA THR A 34 1.99 6.42 1.27
C THR A 34 0.93 7.13 0.42
N TYR A 35 1.33 8.18 -0.31
CA TYR A 35 0.45 8.84 -1.28
C TYR A 35 -0.06 7.88 -2.36
N MET A 36 0.84 7.16 -3.03
CA MET A 36 0.50 6.21 -4.09
C MET A 36 -0.33 5.03 -3.58
N PHE A 37 -0.20 4.68 -2.30
CA PHE A 37 -1.05 3.67 -1.67
C PHE A 37 -2.44 4.22 -1.37
N LYS A 38 -2.52 5.44 -0.84
CA LYS A 38 -3.78 6.09 -0.45
C LYS A 38 -4.66 6.40 -1.66
N TYR A 39 -4.08 6.80 -2.78
CA TYR A 39 -4.80 7.19 -3.99
C TYR A 39 -4.48 6.26 -5.16
N ASP A 40 -5.48 5.52 -5.64
CA ASP A 40 -5.37 4.66 -6.81
C ASP A 40 -6.47 4.99 -7.83
N SER A 41 -6.10 5.24 -9.08
CA SER A 41 -7.05 5.66 -10.11
C SER A 41 -8.08 4.59 -10.50
N VAL A 42 -7.75 3.30 -10.31
CA VAL A 42 -8.62 2.17 -10.69
C VAL A 42 -9.38 1.64 -9.47
N HIS A 43 -8.69 1.51 -8.33
CA HIS A 43 -9.27 0.92 -7.12
C HIS A 43 -9.74 1.97 -6.09
N GLY A 44 -9.68 3.24 -6.46
CA GLY A 44 -10.08 4.35 -5.62
C GLY A 44 -9.19 4.56 -4.40
N GLN A 45 -9.67 5.44 -3.52
CA GLN A 45 -8.97 5.79 -2.29
C GLN A 45 -9.00 4.64 -1.28
N TRP A 46 -7.92 4.49 -0.53
CA TRP A 46 -7.88 3.61 0.63
C TRP A 46 -8.81 4.15 1.73
N LYS A 47 -9.78 3.34 2.17
CA LYS A 47 -10.85 3.75 3.12
C LYS A 47 -10.76 3.11 4.51
N HIS A 48 -9.69 2.37 4.78
CA HIS A 48 -9.54 1.66 6.04
C HIS A 48 -8.73 2.50 7.03
N ARG A 49 -7.88 1.85 7.81
CA ARG A 49 -7.02 2.49 8.80
C ARG A 49 -6.03 3.44 8.10
N ASP A 50 -5.71 4.55 8.75
CA ASP A 50 -4.65 5.43 8.29
C ASP A 50 -3.32 4.67 8.30
N ILE A 51 -2.56 4.81 7.23
CA ILE A 51 -1.24 4.19 7.06
C ILE A 51 -0.25 5.34 7.20
N ARG A 52 0.52 5.31 8.29
CA ARG A 52 1.60 6.26 8.57
C ARG A 52 2.93 5.58 8.39
#